data_AF-A0A7S4M274-F1
#
_entry.id   AF-A0A7S4M274-F1
#
_cell.length_a   1.000
_cell.length_b   1.000
_cell.length_c   1.000
_cell.angle_alpha   90.00
_cell.angle_beta   90.00
_cell.angle_gamma   90.00
#
_symmetry.space_group_name_H-M   'P 1'
#
loop_
_entity.id
_entity.type
_entity.pdbx_description
1 polymer ?
#
loop_
_entity_poly.entity_id
_entity_poly.type
_entity_poly.pdbx_seq_one_letter_code
_entity_poly.pdbx_strand_id
1 'polypeptide(L)'
;ACHSPKESVAEEAYDSPKEGVVDSVARREKEVREASLRGFPEAIVESKEYRVQFKTTAGSFNATLDRALSPNGVDRFVELVKDGHFTDMLFYRVLPGFLIQFGVAADPAQHAKWDWYPGPNGEK
;
A
#
# COMPACT_ATOMS: atom_id res chain seq x y z
N ALA A 1 2.43 30.61 -62.20
CA ALA A 1 2.82 31.56 -61.14
C ALA A 1 1.94 31.23 -59.93
N CYS A 2 2.40 30.62 -58.84
CA CYS A 2 3.46 30.95 -57.89
C CYS A 2 2.82 31.24 -56.52
N HIS A 3 3.25 30.47 -55.51
CA HIS A 3 3.24 30.71 -54.06
C HIS A 3 2.00 30.35 -53.22
N SER A 4 2.10 29.19 -52.57
CA SER A 4 1.56 28.90 -51.24
C SER A 4 2.27 29.75 -50.17
N PRO A 5 1.55 30.20 -49.12
CA PRO A 5 2.15 30.49 -47.82
C PRO A 5 2.06 29.24 -46.92
N LYS A 6 3.22 28.81 -46.41
CA LYS A 6 3.33 27.80 -45.36
C LYS A 6 3.20 28.50 -44.01
N GLU A 7 2.23 28.12 -43.18
CA GLU A 7 2.28 28.39 -41.74
C GLU A 7 2.94 27.19 -41.05
N SER A 8 3.98 27.49 -40.29
CA SER A 8 4.83 26.56 -39.57
C SER A 8 4.14 26.08 -38.29
N VAL A 9 3.88 24.78 -38.20
CA VAL A 9 3.63 24.12 -36.93
C VAL A 9 4.97 24.05 -36.19
N ALA A 10 5.06 24.73 -35.04
CA ALA A 10 6.17 24.56 -34.12
C ALA A 10 6.06 23.16 -33.49
N GLU A 11 7.00 22.29 -33.87
CA GLU A 11 7.23 20.98 -33.29
C GLU A 11 7.79 21.19 -31.87
N GLU A 12 6.94 21.02 -30.87
CA GLU A 12 7.34 21.04 -29.47
C GLU A 12 8.21 19.80 -29.23
N ALA A 13 9.52 20.04 -29.13
CA ALA A 13 10.54 19.03 -28.98
C ALA A 13 10.24 18.12 -27.79
N TYR A 14 10.09 16.82 -28.05
CA TYR A 14 10.13 15.80 -27.01
C TYR A 14 11.54 15.83 -26.39
N ASP A 15 11.66 16.43 -25.20
CA ASP A 15 12.92 16.54 -24.45
C ASP A 15 13.40 15.12 -24.13
N SER A 16 14.32 14.64 -24.96
CA SER A 16 14.92 13.32 -24.79
C SER A 16 15.69 13.32 -23.47
N PRO A 17 15.58 12.26 -22.64
CA PRO A 17 16.28 12.20 -21.37
C PRO A 17 17.78 12.45 -21.56
N LYS A 18 18.30 13.51 -20.95
CA LYS A 18 19.73 13.86 -21.01
C LYS A 18 20.56 12.65 -20.58
N GLU A 19 21.64 12.36 -21.31
CA GLU A 19 22.50 11.16 -21.16
C GLU A 19 22.93 10.86 -19.70
N GLY A 20 22.95 11.84 -18.80
CA GLY A 20 23.23 11.63 -17.37
C GLY A 20 22.11 10.94 -16.56
N VAL A 21 20.86 10.97 -17.02
CA VAL A 21 19.72 10.33 -16.34
C VAL A 21 19.69 8.83 -16.60
N VAL A 22 20.00 8.39 -17.82
CA VAL A 22 20.03 6.96 -18.17
C VAL A 22 21.09 6.19 -17.39
N ASP A 23 22.23 6.83 -17.12
CA ASP A 23 23.29 6.27 -16.26
C ASP A 23 22.85 6.11 -14.81
N SER A 24 22.02 7.03 -14.29
CA SER A 24 21.51 6.97 -12.93
C SER A 24 20.47 5.86 -12.74
N VAL A 25 19.63 5.63 -13.76
CA VAL A 25 18.64 4.54 -13.77
C VAL A 25 19.34 3.20 -13.90
N ALA A 26 20.29 3.05 -14.83
CA ALA A 26 21.05 1.82 -15.01
C ALA A 26 21.86 1.45 -13.75
N ARG A 27 22.42 2.45 -13.05
CA ARG A 27 23.11 2.25 -11.77
C ARG A 27 22.13 1.75 -10.69
N ARG A 28 20.94 2.35 -10.60
CA ARG A 28 19.91 1.96 -9.64
C ARG A 28 19.39 0.54 -9.92
N GLU A 29 19.18 0.18 -11.18
CA GLU A 29 18.77 -1.15 -11.59
C GLU A 29 19.82 -2.21 -11.25
N LYS A 30 21.11 -1.90 -11.46
CA LYS A 30 22.21 -2.78 -11.09
C LYS A 30 22.30 -2.97 -9.57
N GLU A 31 22.16 -1.90 -8.80
CA GLU A 31 22.11 -1.95 -7.32
C GLU A 31 20.93 -2.79 -6.80
N VAL A 32 19.74 -2.61 -7.38
CA VAL A 32 18.54 -3.38 -7.01
C VAL A 32 18.72 -4.86 -7.36
N ARG A 33 19.31 -5.17 -8.52
CA ARG A 33 19.60 -6.56 -8.93
C ARG A 33 20.65 -7.21 -8.03
N GLU A 34 21.72 -6.50 -7.69
CA GLU A 34 22.74 -6.99 -6.74
C GLU A 34 22.20 -7.12 -5.31
N ALA A 35 21.28 -6.26 -4.87
CA ALA A 35 20.57 -6.41 -3.60
C ALA A 35 19.66 -7.65 -3.60
N SER A 36 18.96 -7.91 -4.70
CA SER A 36 18.16 -9.14 -4.85
C SER A 36 19.02 -10.40 -4.87
N LEU A 37 20.23 -10.35 -5.46
CA LEU A 37 21.17 -11.48 -5.54
C LEU A 37 21.84 -11.79 -4.20
N ARG A 38 22.02 -10.81 -3.32
CA ARG A 38 22.57 -10.99 -1.97
C ARG A 38 21.65 -11.78 -1.03
N GLY A 39 20.41 -12.04 -1.44
CA GLY A 39 19.38 -12.65 -0.61
C GLY A 39 18.92 -11.68 0.49
N PHE A 40 17.64 -11.74 0.84
CA PHE A 40 17.18 -11.03 2.02
C PHE A 40 17.76 -11.72 3.27
N PRO A 41 18.29 -10.98 4.25
CA PRO A 41 18.74 -11.60 5.49
C PRO A 41 17.58 -12.39 6.10
N GLU A 42 17.88 -13.58 6.63
CA GLU A 42 16.88 -14.40 7.31
C GLU A 42 16.33 -13.62 8.51
N ALA A 43 15.12 -13.09 8.36
CA ALA A 43 14.45 -12.35 9.42
C ALA A 43 14.00 -13.36 10.48
N ILE A 44 14.88 -13.65 11.44
CA ILE A 44 14.52 -14.46 12.61
C ILE A 44 13.60 -13.58 13.46
N VAL A 45 12.30 -13.81 13.34
CA VAL A 45 11.29 -13.16 14.17
C VAL A 45 10.70 -14.21 15.10
N GLU A 46 10.78 -13.94 16.40
CA GLU A 46 10.13 -14.76 17.44
C GLU A 46 8.65 -14.95 17.10
N SER A 47 8.20 -16.21 17.02
CA SER A 47 6.80 -16.51 16.77
C SER A 47 5.97 -16.11 17.98
N LYS A 48 4.96 -15.28 17.71
CA LYS A 48 4.00 -14.86 18.72
C LYS A 48 2.62 -14.96 18.12
N GLU A 49 1.83 -15.85 18.69
CA GLU A 49 0.47 -16.07 18.25
C GLU A 49 -0.51 -15.15 18.99
N TYR A 50 -1.37 -14.48 18.24
CA TYR A 50 -2.51 -13.74 18.76
C TYR A 50 -3.81 -14.39 18.29
N ARG A 51 -4.80 -14.48 19.18
CA ARG A 51 -6.15 -14.92 18.85
C ARG A 51 -7.11 -13.74 18.96
N VAL A 52 -7.81 -13.43 17.88
CA VAL A 52 -8.79 -12.35 17.82
C VAL A 52 -10.15 -12.92 17.48
N GLN A 53 -11.17 -12.57 18.26
CA GLN A 53 -12.55 -12.94 18.00
C GLN A 53 -13.25 -11.80 17.27
N PHE A 54 -13.82 -12.11 16.12
CA PHE A 54 -14.69 -11.22 15.36
C PHE A 54 -16.13 -11.54 15.71
N LYS A 55 -16.86 -10.52 16.17
CA LYS A 55 -18.31 -10.58 16.38
C LYS A 55 -18.97 -9.86 15.22
N THR A 56 -19.74 -10.59 14.42
CA THR A 56 -20.43 -10.04 13.26
C THR A 56 -21.93 -10.30 13.36
N THR A 57 -22.71 -9.62 12.52
CA THR A 57 -24.17 -9.84 12.42
C THR A 57 -24.54 -11.24 11.93
N ALA A 58 -23.63 -11.92 11.22
CA ALA A 58 -23.83 -13.28 10.72
C ALA A 58 -23.27 -14.37 11.66
N GLY A 59 -22.77 -13.99 12.85
CA GLY A 59 -22.16 -14.89 13.81
C GLY A 59 -20.74 -14.47 14.21
N SER A 60 -20.15 -15.23 15.12
CA SER A 60 -18.78 -14.99 15.60
C SER A 60 -17.80 -16.02 15.05
N PHE A 61 -16.59 -15.58 14.74
CA PHE A 61 -15.48 -16.45 14.36
C PHE A 61 -14.17 -15.96 14.96
N ASN A 62 -13.16 -16.83 15.02
CA ASN A 62 -11.85 -16.48 15.53
C ASN A 62 -10.81 -16.51 14.41
N ALA A 63 -9.85 -15.59 14.42
CA ALA A 63 -8.65 -15.67 13.62
C ALA A 63 -7.42 -15.84 14.52
N THR A 64 -6.47 -16.65 14.06
CA THR A 64 -5.14 -16.78 14.65
C THR A 64 -4.16 -16.01 13.77
N LEU A 65 -3.31 -15.20 14.41
CA LEU A 65 -2.29 -14.40 13.76
C LEU A 65 -0.93 -14.87 14.24
N ASP A 66 -0.05 -15.25 13.33
CA ASP A 66 1.34 -15.57 13.65
C ASP A 66 2.25 -14.41 13.25
N ARG A 67 2.86 -13.77 14.25
CA ARG A 67 3.79 -12.66 14.07
C ARG A 67 5.04 -13.07 13.28
N ALA A 68 5.46 -14.34 13.29
CA ALA A 68 6.61 -14.78 12.51
C ALA A 68 6.35 -14.69 10.99
N LEU A 69 5.09 -14.85 10.55
CA LEU A 69 4.72 -14.79 9.13
C LEU A 69 4.59 -13.36 8.59
N SER A 70 4.18 -12.41 9.43
CA SER A 70 4.05 -11.00 9.06
C SER A 70 4.20 -10.10 10.28
N PRO A 71 5.45 -9.76 10.67
CA PRO A 71 5.71 -9.05 11.93
C PRO A 71 5.02 -7.69 11.97
N ASN A 72 5.25 -6.88 10.93
CA ASN A 72 4.70 -5.53 10.83
C ASN A 72 3.18 -5.56 10.65
N GLY A 73 2.65 -6.53 9.90
CA GLY A 73 1.21 -6.65 9.65
C GLY A 73 0.45 -7.06 10.90
N VAL A 74 0.96 -8.04 11.63
CA VAL A 74 0.36 -8.52 12.88
C VAL A 74 0.41 -7.44 13.96
N ASP A 75 1.55 -6.76 14.14
CA ASP A 75 1.67 -5.70 15.13
C ASP A 75 0.68 -4.55 14.84
N ARG A 76 0.63 -4.07 13.59
CA ARG A 76 -0.33 -3.03 13.19
C ARG A 76 -1.77 -3.49 13.34
N PHE A 77 -2.09 -4.74 12.99
CA PHE A 77 -3.45 -5.27 13.16
C PHE A 77 -3.86 -5.32 14.63
N VAL A 78 -2.98 -5.80 15.51
CA VAL A 78 -3.24 -5.88 16.96
C VAL A 78 -3.44 -4.50 17.57
N GLU A 79 -2.68 -3.50 17.13
CA GLU A 79 -2.88 -2.09 17.52
C GLU A 79 -4.28 -1.59 17.12
N LEU A 80 -4.68 -1.78 15.86
CA LEU A 80 -6.00 -1.38 15.34
C LEU A 80 -7.15 -2.06 16.08
N VAL A 81 -7.01 -3.36 16.42
CA VAL A 81 -8.00 -4.09 17.22
C VAL A 81 -8.15 -3.49 18.61
N LYS A 82 -7.03 -3.23 19.30
CA LYS A 82 -7.05 -2.64 20.65
C LYS A 82 -7.62 -1.23 20.67
N ASP A 83 -7.42 -0.49 19.59
CA ASP A 83 -7.94 0.88 19.45
C ASP A 83 -9.42 0.93 19.07
N GLY A 84 -10.03 -0.21 18.74
CA GLY A 84 -11.45 -0.28 18.35
C GLY A 84 -11.72 0.10 16.89
N HIS A 85 -10.70 0.14 16.03
CA HIS A 85 -10.82 0.55 14.62
C HIS A 85 -11.85 -0.27 13.82
N PHE A 86 -12.03 -1.54 14.19
CA PHE A 86 -12.94 -2.47 13.51
C PHE A 86 -14.35 -2.52 14.13
N THR A 87 -14.67 -1.60 15.04
CA THR A 87 -15.99 -1.52 15.67
C THR A 87 -17.02 -1.01 14.67
N ASP A 88 -18.18 -1.67 14.61
CA ASP A 88 -19.34 -1.30 13.78
C ASP A 88 -19.05 -1.08 12.27
N MET A 89 -17.94 -1.63 11.75
CA MET A 89 -17.59 -1.52 10.34
C MET A 89 -18.38 -2.49 9.44
N LEU A 90 -18.40 -2.18 8.13
CA LEU A 90 -19.08 -2.98 7.12
C LEU A 90 -18.11 -3.87 6.33
N PHE A 91 -18.59 -5.05 5.94
CA PHE A 91 -18.03 -5.81 4.83
C PHE A 91 -18.50 -5.19 3.51
N TYR A 92 -17.75 -4.24 2.98
CA TYR A 92 -18.17 -3.48 1.79
C TYR A 92 -18.00 -4.25 0.48
N ARG A 93 -17.27 -5.37 0.47
CA ARG A 93 -17.13 -6.23 -0.71
C ARG A 93 -17.09 -7.70 -0.32
N VAL A 94 -18.01 -8.48 -0.88
CA VAL A 94 -18.16 -9.92 -0.67
C VAL A 94 -18.24 -10.60 -2.03
N LEU A 95 -17.27 -11.46 -2.32
CA LEU A 95 -17.27 -12.36 -3.47
C LEU A 95 -17.41 -13.81 -2.96
N PRO A 96 -18.58 -14.44 -3.13
CA PRO A 96 -18.83 -15.79 -2.64
C PRO A 96 -17.79 -16.79 -3.16
N GLY A 97 -17.23 -17.60 -2.26
CA GLY A 97 -16.24 -18.62 -2.60
C GLY A 97 -14.82 -18.09 -2.88
N PHE A 98 -14.59 -16.78 -2.74
CA PHE A 98 -13.29 -16.19 -3.04
C PHE A 98 -12.77 -15.25 -1.94
N LEU A 99 -13.45 -14.13 -1.69
CA LEU A 99 -12.89 -13.06 -0.85
C LEU A 99 -13.97 -12.26 -0.15
N ILE A 100 -13.70 -11.92 1.11
CA ILE A 100 -14.38 -10.86 1.86
C ILE A 100 -13.36 -9.77 2.12
N GLN A 101 -13.74 -8.52 1.87
CA GLN A 101 -12.88 -7.37 2.09
C GLN A 101 -13.55 -6.39 3.06
N PHE A 102 -12.76 -5.92 4.02
CA PHE A 102 -13.10 -4.96 5.05
C PHE A 102 -11.84 -4.18 5.48
N GLY A 103 -12.00 -3.23 6.40
CA GLY A 103 -10.88 -2.48 7.00
C GLY A 103 -10.98 -0.96 6.84
N VAL A 104 -12.15 -0.45 6.44
CA VAL A 104 -12.47 0.98 6.55
C VAL A 104 -13.26 1.17 7.84
N ALA A 105 -12.73 1.96 8.78
CA ALA A 105 -13.43 2.27 10.03
C ALA A 105 -14.78 2.95 9.76
N ALA A 106 -15.79 2.61 10.56
CA ALA A 106 -17.11 3.20 10.46
C ALA A 106 -17.14 4.66 10.92
N ASP A 107 -16.36 4.98 11.95
CA ASP A 107 -16.19 6.34 12.46
C ASP A 107 -15.10 7.07 11.64
N PRO A 108 -15.43 8.19 10.96
CA PRO A 108 -14.46 9.00 10.24
C PRO A 108 -13.28 9.48 11.11
N ALA A 109 -13.49 9.73 12.41
CA ALA A 109 -12.42 10.14 13.31
C ALA A 109 -11.44 9.00 13.57
N GLN A 110 -11.96 7.77 13.75
CA GLN A 110 -11.13 6.57 13.84
C GLN A 110 -10.38 6.29 12.53
N HIS A 111 -11.02 6.54 11.38
CA HIS A 111 -10.35 6.41 10.10
C HIS A 111 -9.19 7.40 9.97
N ALA A 112 -9.45 8.69 10.21
CA ALA A 112 -8.46 9.76 10.10
C ALA A 112 -7.26 9.56 11.04
N LYS A 113 -7.50 9.11 12.29
CA LYS A 113 -6.44 8.81 13.25
C LYS A 113 -5.37 7.84 12.71
N TRP A 114 -5.82 6.85 11.94
CA TRP A 114 -4.96 5.80 11.41
C TRP A 114 -4.60 6.00 9.94
N ASP A 115 -5.11 7.07 9.33
CA ASP A 115 -4.74 7.45 7.98
C ASP A 115 -3.27 7.90 7.97
N TRP A 116 -2.54 7.34 7.01
CA TRP A 116 -1.14 7.69 6.82
C TRP A 116 -1.00 8.97 6.01
N TYR A 117 -2.02 9.30 5.20
CA TYR A 117 -2.04 10.49 4.36
C TYR A 117 -2.56 11.68 5.18
N PRO A 118 -1.75 12.72 5.42
CA PRO A 118 -2.13 13.87 6.26
C PRO A 118 -3.04 14.88 5.53
N GLY A 119 -3.73 14.45 4.47
CA GLY A 119 -4.47 15.35 3.60
C GLY A 119 -3.57 16.28 2.76
N PRO A 120 -4.16 17.04 1.83
CA PRO A 120 -3.41 18.01 1.02
C PRO A 120 -2.83 19.18 1.84
N ASN A 121 -3.35 19.42 3.04
CA ASN A 121 -2.95 20.55 3.90
C ASN A 121 -2.07 20.13 5.10
N GLY A 122 -1.76 18.84 5.25
CA GLY A 122 -0.90 18.37 6.33
C GLY A 122 -1.54 18.36 7.73
N GLU A 123 -2.85 18.53 7.83
CA GLU A 123 -3.60 18.54 9.10
C GLU A 123 -4.01 17.10 9.48
N LYS A 124 -3.68 16.69 10.71
CA LYS A 124 -4.09 15.40 11.32
C LYS A 124 -5.07 15.63 12.45
#